data_AF-A0A251XR04-F1
#
_entry.id   AF-A0A251XR04-F1
#
_cell.length_a   1.000
_cell.length_b   1.000
_cell.length_c   1.000
_cell.angle_alpha   90.00
_cell.angle_beta   90.00
_cell.angle_gamma   90.00
#
_symmetry.space_group_name_H-M   'P 1'
#
loop_
_entity.id
_entity.type
_entity.pdbx_description
1 polymer ?
#
loop_
_entity_poly.entity_id
_entity_poly.type
_entity_poly.pdbx_seq_one_letter_code
_entity_poly.pdbx_strand_id
1 'polypeptide(L)'
;MVYDRPAEGFAYIARGGAHLMLEQSGISRNWVTGPLERPFGRGINLQVAVEDADVVAEALTAAGVVLYLEPETTWYRIGDEEAGVRQLLVQDPDGYLVRFQSSIGRRPAQEPPAD
;
A
#
# COMPACT_ATOMS: atom_id res chain seq x y z
N MET A 1 0.06 -16.03 2.89
CA MET A 1 0.97 -16.16 4.04
C MET A 1 2.15 -17.01 3.62
N VAL A 2 3.39 -16.64 3.99
CA VAL A 2 4.59 -17.40 3.66
C VAL A 2 4.97 -18.32 4.82
N TYR A 3 5.12 -17.78 6.03
CA TYR A 3 5.22 -18.52 7.29
C TYR A 3 4.87 -17.61 8.47
N ASP A 4 4.60 -18.20 9.62
CA ASP A 4 4.35 -17.50 10.88
C ASP A 4 5.14 -18.14 12.03
N ARG A 5 5.27 -17.39 13.14
CA ARG A 5 5.84 -17.86 14.40
C ARG A 5 4.89 -17.42 15.52
N PRO A 6 3.81 -18.18 15.79
CA PRO A 6 2.76 -17.76 16.71
C PRO A 6 3.25 -17.45 18.12
N ALA A 7 4.21 -18.23 18.63
CA ALA A 7 4.82 -18.00 19.94
C ALA A 7 5.57 -16.67 20.06
N GLU A 8 5.97 -16.07 18.94
CA GLU A 8 6.66 -14.77 18.87
C GLU A 8 5.72 -13.62 18.43
N GLY A 9 4.46 -13.92 18.13
CA GLY A 9 3.51 -12.94 17.59
C GLY A 9 3.91 -12.44 16.20
N PHE A 10 4.58 -13.26 15.40
CA PHE A 10 5.15 -12.86 14.11
C PHE A 10 4.42 -13.54 12.94
N ALA A 11 4.18 -12.79 11.87
CA ALA A 11 3.72 -13.32 10.59
C ALA A 11 4.47 -12.71 9.42
N TYR A 12 4.86 -13.56 8.46
CA TYR A 12 5.43 -13.13 7.19
C TYR A 12 4.45 -13.40 6.04
N ILE A 13 4.08 -12.32 5.35
CA ILE A 13 3.16 -12.36 4.22
C ILE A 13 3.83 -11.80 2.97
N ALA A 14 3.43 -12.31 1.81
CA ALA A 14 3.90 -11.84 0.52
C ALA A 14 2.77 -11.86 -0.50
N ARG A 15 2.84 -10.93 -1.44
CA ARG A 15 1.99 -10.87 -2.64
C ARG A 15 2.86 -10.41 -3.81
N GLY A 16 3.06 -11.29 -4.79
CA GLY A 16 4.05 -11.04 -5.85
C GLY A 16 5.43 -10.77 -5.25
N GLY A 17 6.07 -9.67 -5.65
CA GLY A 17 7.34 -9.22 -5.09
C GLY A 17 7.23 -8.34 -3.83
N ALA A 18 6.03 -8.10 -3.31
CA ALA A 18 5.85 -7.33 -2.07
C ALA A 18 5.87 -8.26 -0.86
N HIS A 19 6.66 -7.90 0.14
CA HIS A 19 6.95 -8.69 1.32
C HIS A 19 6.73 -7.85 2.58
N LEU A 20 5.92 -8.34 3.52
CA LEU A 20 5.62 -7.64 4.77
C LEU A 20 5.77 -8.59 5.95
N MET A 21 6.42 -8.09 7.00
CA MET A 21 6.53 -8.76 8.30
C MET A 21 5.65 -8.01 9.30
N LEU A 22 4.79 -8.75 9.99
CA LEU A 22 3.89 -8.24 11.01
C LEU A 22 4.36 -8.77 12.36
N GLU A 23 4.49 -7.88 13.33
CA GLU A 23 4.92 -8.20 14.69
C GLU A 23 3.90 -7.67 15.68
N GLN A 24 3.39 -8.55 16.54
CA GLN A 24 2.54 -8.15 17.65
C GLN A 24 3.38 -7.43 18.71
N SER A 25 2.93 -6.23 19.08
CA SER A 25 3.57 -5.44 20.13
C SER A 25 3.56 -6.18 21.47
N GLY A 26 4.71 -6.26 22.13
CA GLY A 26 4.87 -6.76 23.49
C GLY A 26 5.07 -8.27 23.64
N ILE A 27 5.12 -9.05 22.55
CA ILE A 27 5.37 -10.51 22.63
C ILE A 27 6.86 -10.83 22.50
N SER A 28 7.51 -10.30 21.47
CA SER A 28 8.93 -10.50 21.18
C SER A 28 9.63 -9.14 21.12
N ARG A 29 10.91 -9.13 20.73
CA ARG A 29 11.66 -7.88 20.59
C ARG A 29 11.08 -7.07 19.42
N ASN A 30 10.31 -6.02 19.72
CA ASN A 30 9.84 -5.08 18.71
C ASN A 30 10.87 -3.96 18.45
N TRP A 31 10.98 -3.51 17.20
CA TRP A 31 11.79 -2.35 16.83
C TRP A 31 10.95 -1.08 16.83
N VAL A 32 10.88 -0.44 18.00
CA VAL A 32 10.06 0.76 18.22
C VAL A 32 10.98 1.95 18.46
N THR A 33 10.94 2.95 17.57
CA THR A 33 11.80 4.15 17.63
C THR A 33 11.19 5.30 18.43
N GLY A 34 9.92 5.17 18.84
CA GLY A 34 9.16 6.15 19.63
C GLY A 34 7.77 5.60 19.99
N PRO A 35 6.94 6.34 20.74
CA PRO A 35 5.61 5.86 21.16
C PRO A 35 4.75 5.40 19.97
N LEU A 36 4.09 4.25 20.12
CA LEU A 36 3.11 3.73 19.16
C LEU A 36 1.73 4.34 19.43
N GLU A 37 1.41 5.42 18.73
CA GLU A 37 0.14 6.14 18.86
C GLU A 37 -0.73 5.97 17.61
N ARG A 38 -1.97 5.48 17.74
CA ARG A 38 -2.87 5.25 16.60
C ARG A 38 -3.44 6.55 16.02
N PRO A 39 -3.64 6.66 14.69
CA PRO A 39 -3.25 5.69 13.66
C PRO A 39 -1.73 5.57 13.52
N PHE A 40 -1.23 4.35 13.40
CA PHE A 40 0.20 4.11 13.15
C PHE A 40 0.58 4.54 11.73
N GLY A 41 1.89 4.70 11.47
CA GLY A 41 2.40 4.97 10.12
C GLY A 41 2.09 6.36 9.56
N ARG A 42 1.79 7.35 10.41
CA ARG A 42 1.53 8.73 9.96
C ARG A 42 2.69 9.27 9.12
N GLY A 43 2.35 9.89 7.99
CA GLY A 43 3.31 10.50 7.08
C GLY A 43 3.88 9.56 6.01
N ILE A 44 3.52 8.27 6.02
CA ILE A 44 3.94 7.31 4.99
C ILE A 44 2.74 6.53 4.42
N ASN A 45 2.95 5.93 3.25
CA ASN A 45 2.12 4.84 2.74
C ASN A 45 3.04 3.75 2.18
N LEU A 46 2.57 2.51 2.21
CA LEU A 46 3.27 1.36 1.65
C LEU A 46 2.71 1.06 0.27
N GLN A 47 3.50 1.32 -0.77
CA GLN A 47 3.09 1.01 -2.14
C GLN A 47 3.32 -0.46 -2.46
N VAL A 48 2.27 -1.12 -2.93
CA VAL A 48 2.27 -2.51 -3.39
C VAL A 48 1.86 -2.55 -4.86
N ALA A 49 2.80 -2.91 -5.73
CA ALA A 49 2.50 -3.15 -7.13
C ALA A 49 1.68 -4.44 -7.29
N VAL A 50 0.61 -4.36 -8.06
CA VAL A 50 -0.28 -5.46 -8.39
C VAL A 50 -0.53 -5.50 -9.89
N GLU A 51 -0.93 -6.66 -10.39
CA GLU A 51 -1.29 -6.83 -11.79
C GLU A 51 -2.52 -5.99 -12.17
N ASP A 52 -3.54 -6.02 -11.31
CA ASP A 52 -4.78 -5.29 -11.49
C ASP A 52 -5.26 -4.71 -10.14
N ALA A 53 -5.36 -3.38 -10.07
CA ALA A 53 -5.82 -2.66 -8.90
C ALA A 53 -7.34 -2.81 -8.67
N ASP A 54 -8.14 -2.92 -9.73
CA ASP A 54 -9.60 -3.07 -9.62
C ASP A 54 -9.96 -4.43 -9.03
N VAL A 55 -9.27 -5.51 -9.44
CA VAL A 55 -9.44 -6.85 -8.83
C VAL A 55 -9.11 -6.85 -7.34
N VAL A 56 -8.11 -6.06 -6.92
CA VAL A 56 -7.77 -5.92 -5.49
C VAL A 56 -8.86 -5.16 -4.74
N ALA A 57 -9.39 -4.09 -5.34
CA ALA A 57 -10.47 -3.31 -4.76
C ALA A 57 -11.72 -4.16 -4.54
N GLU A 58 -12.16 -4.92 -5.54
CA GLU A 58 -13.31 -5.82 -5.45
C GLU A 58 -13.14 -6.85 -4.33
N ALA A 59 -11.96 -7.47 -4.23
CA ALA A 59 -11.67 -8.44 -3.18
C ALA A 59 -11.71 -7.81 -1.77
N LEU A 60 -11.21 -6.58 -1.62
CA LEU A 60 -11.23 -5.84 -0.35
C LEU A 60 -12.66 -5.48 0.04
N THR A 61 -13.44 -4.93 -0.88
CA THR A 61 -14.85 -4.59 -0.65
C THR A 61 -15.69 -5.82 -0.32
N ALA A 62 -15.48 -6.94 -1.03
CA ALA A 62 -16.16 -8.21 -0.75
C ALA A 62 -15.82 -8.76 0.65
N ALA A 63 -14.62 -8.46 1.16
CA ALA A 63 -14.20 -8.79 2.53
C ALA A 63 -14.68 -7.76 3.57
N GLY A 64 -15.44 -6.72 3.17
CA GLY A 64 -15.94 -5.68 4.06
C GLY A 64 -14.91 -4.62 4.45
N VAL A 65 -13.77 -4.55 3.74
CA VAL A 65 -12.75 -3.52 3.97
C VAL A 65 -13.17 -2.22 3.30
N VAL A 66 -13.17 -1.13 4.07
CA VAL A 66 -13.46 0.21 3.56
C VAL A 66 -12.25 0.74 2.81
N LEU A 67 -12.47 1.21 1.59
CA LEU A 67 -11.44 1.88 0.80
C LEU A 67 -11.28 3.31 1.28
N TYR A 68 -10.03 3.69 1.59
CA TYR A 68 -9.69 5.08 1.93
C TYR A 68 -9.69 5.97 0.68
N LEU A 69 -9.27 5.40 -0.46
CA LEU A 69 -9.42 5.99 -1.79
C LEU A 69 -9.97 4.89 -2.70
N GLU A 70 -11.14 5.15 -3.27
CA GLU A 70 -11.70 4.33 -4.34
C GLU A 70 -10.72 4.26 -5.52
N PRO A 71 -10.74 3.18 -6.30
CA PRO A 71 -9.89 3.07 -7.47
C PRO A 71 -9.98 4.32 -8.37
N GLU A 72 -8.87 5.01 -8.59
CA GLU A 72 -8.73 6.13 -9.54
C GLU A 72 -7.58 5.91 -10.53
N THR A 73 -7.57 6.69 -11.62
CA THR A 73 -6.47 6.70 -12.59
C THR A 73 -5.73 8.03 -12.48
N THR A 74 -4.41 7.96 -12.31
CA THR A 74 -3.57 9.14 -12.13
C THR A 74 -2.32 9.03 -13.00
N TRP A 75 -1.89 10.16 -13.56
CA TRP A 75 -0.63 10.29 -14.29
C TRP A 75 0.34 11.10 -13.46
N TYR A 76 1.46 10.50 -13.09
CA TYR A 76 2.51 11.13 -12.30
C TYR A 76 3.69 11.52 -13.17
N ARG A 77 4.06 12.79 -13.14
CA ARG A 77 5.24 13.33 -13.83
C ARG A 77 6.53 12.71 -13.26
N ILE A 78 7.36 12.15 -14.13
CA ILE A 78 8.69 11.61 -13.83
C ILE A 78 9.67 12.07 -14.92
N GLY A 79 10.54 13.03 -14.63
CA GLY A 79 11.58 13.47 -15.56
C GLY A 79 10.99 14.17 -16.79
N ASP A 80 10.89 13.49 -17.94
CA ASP A 80 10.27 13.94 -19.21
C ASP A 80 9.07 13.07 -19.62
N GLU A 81 8.68 12.14 -18.75
CA GLU A 81 7.54 11.26 -18.94
C GLU A 81 6.47 11.49 -17.86
N GLU A 82 5.32 10.87 -18.08
CA GLU A 82 4.31 10.61 -17.06
C GLU A 82 4.10 9.10 -16.96
N ALA A 83 4.10 8.58 -15.73
CA ALA A 83 3.72 7.22 -15.42
C ALA A 83 2.25 7.18 -15.04
N GLY A 84 1.45 6.47 -15.84
CA GLY A 84 0.05 6.25 -15.57
C GLY A 84 -0.12 5.06 -14.63
N VAL A 85 -0.95 5.24 -13.60
CA VAL A 85 -1.31 4.19 -12.67
C VAL A 85 -2.81 4.15 -12.44
N ARG A 86 -3.33 2.94 -12.29
CA ARG A 86 -4.60 2.67 -11.62
C ARG A 86 -4.27 2.40 -10.17
N GLN A 87 -4.88 3.10 -9.21
CA GLN A 87 -4.51 2.99 -7.80
C GLN A 87 -5.71 3.06 -6.87
N LEU A 88 -5.58 2.43 -5.70
CA LEU A 88 -6.49 2.55 -4.56
C LEU A 88 -5.71 2.61 -3.26
N LEU A 89 -6.36 3.08 -2.20
CA LEU A 89 -5.78 3.14 -0.86
C LEU A 89 -6.71 2.46 0.14
N VAL A 90 -6.14 1.70 1.07
CA VAL A 90 -6.82 1.23 2.28
C VAL A 90 -6.04 1.64 3.51
N GLN A 91 -6.76 1.79 4.62
CA GLN A 91 -6.16 1.88 5.94
C GLN A 91 -6.30 0.52 6.63
N ASP A 92 -5.19 -0.01 7.15
CA ASP A 92 -5.22 -1.25 7.92
C ASP A 92 -5.81 -1.02 9.33
N PRO A 93 -6.08 -2.08 10.11
CA PRO A 93 -6.67 -1.94 11.44
C PRO A 93 -5.84 -1.12 12.44
N ASP A 94 -4.54 -0.94 12.25
CA ASP A 94 -3.64 -0.17 13.12
C ASP A 94 -3.46 1.29 12.66
N GLY A 95 -3.78 1.59 11.39
CA GLY A 95 -3.76 2.92 10.81
C GLY A 95 -2.80 3.10 9.64
N TYR A 96 -2.00 2.10 9.28
CA TYR A 96 -1.08 2.16 8.15
C TYR A 96 -1.84 2.28 6.84
N LEU A 97 -1.39 3.19 5.98
CA LEU A 97 -1.92 3.31 4.63
C LEU A 97 -1.20 2.35 3.68
N VAL A 98 -1.97 1.51 3.01
CA VAL A 98 -1.48 0.59 1.97
C VAL A 98 -2.05 1.05 0.63
N ARG A 99 -1.15 1.36 -0.31
CA ARG A 99 -1.48 1.81 -1.65
C ARG A 99 -1.25 0.69 -2.65
N PHE A 100 -2.33 0.15 -3.21
CA PHE A 100 -2.22 -0.78 -4.32
C PHE A 100 -2.23 -0.03 -5.64
N GLN A 101 -1.38 -0.42 -6.58
CA GLN A 101 -1.41 0.13 -7.92
C GLN A 101 -1.05 -0.88 -9.00
N SER A 102 -1.66 -0.74 -10.16
CA SER A 102 -1.24 -1.37 -11.41
C SER A 102 -0.81 -0.30 -12.42
N SER A 103 0.21 -0.61 -13.22
CA SER A 103 0.68 0.32 -14.25
C SER A 103 -0.27 0.30 -15.45
N ILE A 104 -0.60 1.47 -15.99
CA ILE A 104 -1.31 1.61 -17.27
C ILE A 104 -0.40 2.15 -18.38
N GLY A 105 0.91 2.14 -18.16
CA GLY A 105 1.94 2.56 -19.11
C GLY A 105 2.59 3.91 -18.80
N ARG A 106 3.37 4.38 -19.78
CA ARG A 106 4.10 5.65 -19.74
C ARG A 106 3.82 6.45 -21.00
N ARG A 107 3.83 7.77 -20.88
CA ARG A 107 3.70 8.70 -22.01
C ARG A 107 4.67 9.88 -21.87
N PRO A 108 5.06 10.57 -22.95
CA PRO A 108 5.77 11.84 -22.85
C PRO A 108 4.96 12.81 -22.00
N ALA A 109 5.63 13.58 -21.16
CA ALA A 109 4.92 14.55 -20.37
C ALA A 109 4.42 15.72 -21.21
N GLN A 110 3.23 16.19 -20.86
CA GLN A 110 2.71 17.42 -21.43
C GLN A 110 3.49 18.60 -20.85
N GLU A 111 3.83 19.57 -21.70
CA GLU A 111 4.32 20.85 -21.22
C GLU A 111 3.28 21.43 -20.25
N PRO A 112 3.71 21.97 -19.08
CA PRO A 112 2.78 22.68 -18.24
C PRO A 112 2.12 23.79 -19.06
N PRO A 113 0.81 24.05 -18.90
CA PRO A 113 0.13 25.10 -19.63
C PRO A 113 0.92 26.41 -19.44
N ALA A 114 1.14 27.13 -20.54
CA ALA A 114 1.75 28.45 -20.49
C ALA A 114 0.83 29.38 -19.66
N ASP A 115 1.39 29.98 -18.62
CA ASP A 115 0.75 31.02 -17.80
C ASP A 115 0.33 32.24 -18.64
#